data_AF-A0A960XHU3-F1
#
_entry.id   AF-A0A960XHU3-F1
#
_cell.length_a   1.000
_cell.length_b   1.000
_cell.length_c   1.000
_cell.angle_alpha   90.00
_cell.angle_beta   90.00
_cell.angle_gamma   90.00
#
_symmetry.space_group_name_H-M   'P 1'
#
loop_
_entity.id
_entity.type
_entity.pdbx_description
1 polymer ?
#
loop_
_entity_poly.entity_id
_entity_poly.type
_entity_poly.pdbx_seq_one_letter_code
_entity_poly.pdbx_strand_id
1 'polypeptide(L)'
;MNSFLKLSFTVLFGTITTTLCSLAAPAREAWVMHFDGDWNTEGGMPEKAMLISLQGLANRDEARLYIVHPHDFQWEITEPLYDFYKRKHGIRFSEVKTADEALGLFGRYAKGYVIWDKEIGTTSNVAFTISGLENAVVVTEDLVPLVEKHGLKLIDDLRGRYTGQTHAQIYADAINKYWDRCNRDKIMLMGGHRGQVMQPAMADWGIREKMFFHELSADPEEA
;
A
#
# COMPACT_ATOMS: atom_id res chain seq x y z
N MET A 1 18.01 -10.79 92.48
CA MET A 1 18.30 -9.34 92.40
C MET A 1 18.12 -8.94 90.96
N ASN A 2 17.16 -8.05 90.72
CA ASN A 2 16.58 -7.71 89.41
C ASN A 2 17.59 -7.15 88.41
N SER A 3 17.48 -7.53 87.14
CA SER A 3 17.78 -6.62 86.03
C SER A 3 16.93 -6.98 84.81
N PHE A 4 15.92 -6.14 84.54
CA PHE A 4 15.13 -6.14 83.32
C PHE A 4 15.90 -5.35 82.25
N LEU A 5 16.30 -6.01 81.17
CA LEU A 5 16.86 -5.33 79.99
C LEU A 5 15.72 -5.11 78.98
N LYS A 6 15.28 -3.85 78.82
CA LYS A 6 14.34 -3.44 77.77
C LYS A 6 15.11 -3.35 76.44
N LEU A 7 14.76 -4.17 75.46
CA LEU A 7 15.27 -4.08 74.09
C LEU A 7 14.29 -3.21 73.28
N SER A 8 14.70 -1.99 72.94
CA SER A 8 13.94 -1.09 72.06
C SER A 8 14.05 -1.55 70.61
N PHE A 9 12.92 -1.83 69.96
CA PHE A 9 12.84 -2.07 68.52
C PHE A 9 12.73 -0.73 67.79
N THR A 10 13.80 -0.34 67.08
CA THR A 10 13.75 0.77 66.11
C THR A 10 13.37 0.19 64.75
N VAL A 11 12.15 0.46 64.29
CA VAL A 11 11.71 0.10 62.93
C VAL A 11 12.20 1.17 61.96
N LEU A 12 13.15 0.83 61.11
CA LEU A 12 13.64 1.68 60.03
C LEU A 12 12.67 1.55 58.83
N PHE A 13 11.84 2.56 58.59
CA PHE A 13 11.06 2.66 57.35
C PHE A 13 12.00 3.07 56.20
N GLY A 14 12.54 2.08 55.49
CA GLY A 14 13.24 2.32 54.22
C GLY A 14 12.23 2.60 53.11
N THR A 15 12.15 3.85 52.64
CA THR A 15 11.43 4.19 51.42
C THR A 15 12.19 3.63 50.21
N ILE A 16 11.75 2.48 49.70
CA ILE A 16 12.19 1.95 48.41
C ILE A 16 11.49 2.78 47.32
N THR A 17 12.18 3.75 46.75
CA THR A 17 11.76 4.38 45.50
C THR A 17 12.06 3.42 44.35
N THR A 18 11.08 2.60 43.98
CA THR A 18 11.11 1.86 42.71
C THR A 18 10.97 2.85 41.55
N THR A 19 12.11 3.25 40.97
CA THR A 19 12.14 3.95 39.70
C THR A 19 11.67 2.96 38.63
N LEU A 20 10.38 3.03 38.25
CA LEU A 20 9.85 2.38 37.06
C LEU A 20 10.51 3.05 35.84
N CYS A 21 11.67 2.51 35.43
CA CYS A 21 12.24 2.82 34.14
C CYS A 21 11.34 2.16 33.10
N SER A 22 10.40 2.93 32.55
CA SER A 22 9.62 2.52 31.37
C SER A 22 10.60 2.31 30.22
N LEU A 23 10.98 1.06 29.97
CA LEU A 23 11.61 0.71 28.70
C LEU A 23 10.65 1.13 27.59
N ALA A 24 11.03 2.16 26.82
CA ALA A 24 10.27 2.55 25.65
C ALA A 24 10.08 1.31 24.77
N ALA A 25 8.85 1.09 24.28
CA ALA A 25 8.58 0.01 23.34
C ALA A 25 9.59 0.10 22.18
N PRO A 26 10.15 -1.02 21.70
CA PRO A 26 11.12 -1.00 20.62
C PRO A 26 10.52 -0.26 19.42
N ALA A 27 11.27 0.72 18.91
CA ALA A 27 10.85 1.50 17.75
C ALA A 27 10.53 0.55 16.59
N ARG A 28 9.34 0.68 16.03
CA ARG A 28 8.90 -0.11 14.87
C ARG A 28 9.65 0.41 13.65
N GLU A 29 10.28 -0.50 12.91
CA GLU A 29 10.95 -0.19 11.66
C GLU A 29 9.93 -0.21 10.51
N ALA A 30 10.02 0.78 9.63
CA ALA A 30 9.28 0.83 8.38
C ALA A 30 10.15 1.46 7.29
N TRP A 31 9.66 1.46 6.06
CA TRP A 31 10.33 2.04 4.91
C TRP A 31 9.45 3.14 4.32
N VAL A 32 10.10 4.18 3.81
CA VAL A 32 9.42 5.32 3.19
C VAL A 32 9.96 5.55 1.78
N MET A 33 9.05 5.81 0.85
CA MET A 33 9.38 6.26 -0.51
C MET A 33 8.66 7.57 -0.78
N HIS A 34 9.30 8.48 -1.49
CA HIS A 34 8.72 9.77 -1.87
C HIS A 34 8.46 9.77 -3.37
N PHE A 35 7.24 10.08 -3.76
CA PHE A 35 6.85 10.23 -5.16
C PHE A 35 7.02 11.67 -5.63
N ASP A 36 7.34 11.80 -6.91
CA ASP A 36 7.18 13.06 -7.63
C ASP A 36 5.74 13.24 -8.17
N GLY A 37 5.50 14.36 -8.85
CA GLY A 37 4.22 14.71 -9.46
C GLY A 37 3.96 14.11 -10.84
N ASP A 38 4.81 13.21 -11.35
CA ASP A 38 4.61 12.64 -12.68
C ASP A 38 3.58 11.50 -12.65
N TRP A 39 2.33 11.88 -12.92
CA TRP A 39 1.18 10.99 -13.01
C TRP A 39 0.79 10.65 -14.45
N ASN A 40 1.69 10.88 -15.43
CA ASN A 40 1.41 10.59 -16.83
C ASN A 40 1.54 9.07 -17.11
N THR A 41 0.60 8.50 -17.87
CA THR A 41 0.57 7.07 -18.26
C THR A 41 1.72 6.67 -19.16
N GLU A 42 2.30 7.60 -19.92
CA GLU A 42 3.54 7.43 -20.69
C GLU A 42 4.80 7.87 -19.92
N GLY A 43 4.63 8.35 -18.68
CA GLY A 43 5.70 8.82 -17.81
C GLY A 43 5.79 7.98 -16.53
N GLY A 44 5.71 8.65 -15.39
CA GLY A 44 5.91 8.06 -14.07
C GLY A 44 4.75 7.26 -13.51
N MET A 45 3.54 7.31 -14.09
CA MET A 45 2.37 6.61 -13.53
C MET A 45 2.54 5.08 -13.49
N PRO A 46 3.05 4.39 -14.54
CA PRO A 46 3.20 2.93 -14.51
C PRO A 46 4.05 2.43 -13.32
N GLU A 47 5.18 3.10 -13.04
CA GLU A 47 6.03 2.76 -11.91
C GLU A 47 5.28 2.98 -10.59
N LYS A 48 4.55 4.09 -10.47
CA LYS A 48 3.75 4.41 -9.28
C LYS A 48 2.62 3.40 -9.07
N ALA A 49 1.93 2.94 -10.11
CA ALA A 49 0.91 1.90 -10.01
C ALA A 49 1.51 0.58 -9.48
N MET A 50 2.68 0.19 -9.96
CA MET A 50 3.42 -0.98 -9.45
C MET A 50 3.77 -0.81 -7.98
N LEU A 51 4.32 0.33 -7.59
CA LEU A 51 4.74 0.62 -6.21
C LEU A 51 3.57 0.72 -5.24
N ILE A 52 2.46 1.33 -5.64
CA ILE A 52 1.20 1.38 -4.86
C ILE A 52 0.66 -0.04 -4.67
N SER A 53 0.65 -0.86 -5.72
CA SER A 53 0.22 -2.26 -5.59
C SER A 53 1.14 -3.05 -4.65
N LEU A 54 2.45 -2.83 -4.73
CA LEU A 54 3.43 -3.43 -3.84
C LEU A 54 3.23 -2.98 -2.38
N GLN A 55 2.91 -1.71 -2.13
CA GLN A 55 2.54 -1.21 -0.80
C GLN A 55 1.32 -1.97 -0.24
N GLY A 56 0.26 -2.12 -1.04
CA GLY A 56 -0.95 -2.84 -0.62
C GLY A 56 -0.66 -4.29 -0.22
N LEU A 57 0.20 -4.98 -0.98
CA LEU A 57 0.62 -6.35 -0.70
C LEU A 57 1.55 -6.44 0.52
N ALA A 58 2.61 -5.64 0.53
CA ALA A 58 3.61 -5.63 1.61
C ALA A 58 2.99 -5.25 2.95
N ASN A 59 1.94 -4.42 2.93
CA ASN A 59 1.32 -3.94 4.15
C ASN A 59 0.22 -4.84 4.68
N ARG A 60 -0.20 -5.91 3.98
CA ARG A 60 -1.44 -6.65 4.31
C ARG A 60 -1.55 -7.08 5.77
N ASP A 61 -0.45 -7.56 6.34
CA ASP A 61 -0.45 -8.04 7.73
C ASP A 61 0.22 -7.04 8.70
N GLU A 62 1.10 -6.17 8.23
CA GLU A 62 1.83 -5.20 9.05
C GLU A 62 2.17 -3.94 8.25
N ALA A 63 2.25 -2.76 8.88
CA ALA A 63 2.69 -1.53 8.20
C ALA A 63 4.20 -1.56 7.94
N ARG A 64 4.60 -1.74 6.67
CA ARG A 64 6.01 -1.89 6.25
C ARG A 64 6.47 -0.78 5.31
N LEU A 65 5.72 -0.51 4.25
CA LEU A 65 6.08 0.50 3.24
C LEU A 65 5.09 1.67 3.31
N TYR A 66 5.60 2.89 3.28
CA TYR A 66 4.80 4.10 3.25
C TYR A 66 5.23 5.01 2.09
N ILE A 67 4.31 5.31 1.19
CA ILE A 67 4.49 6.24 0.08
C ILE A 67 4.03 7.63 0.52
N VAL A 68 4.94 8.60 0.42
CA VAL A 68 4.66 10.03 0.56
C VAL A 68 4.46 10.61 -0.82
N HIS A 69 3.30 11.23 -1.04
CA HIS A 69 2.96 11.92 -2.28
C HIS A 69 3.56 13.34 -2.28
N PRO A 70 3.76 13.96 -3.47
CA PRO A 70 4.28 15.31 -3.53
C PRO A 70 3.31 16.31 -2.88
N HIS A 71 3.84 17.46 -2.44
CA HIS A 71 3.07 18.47 -1.69
C HIS A 71 1.87 19.03 -2.46
N ASP A 72 1.92 19.08 -3.79
CA ASP A 72 0.84 19.56 -4.66
C ASP A 72 -0.18 18.46 -5.03
N PHE A 73 -0.03 17.25 -4.46
CA PHE A 73 -1.01 16.20 -4.61
C PHE A 73 -2.32 16.58 -3.91
N GLN A 74 -3.46 16.21 -4.51
CA GLN A 74 -4.80 16.58 -4.02
C GLN A 74 -5.08 16.13 -2.58
N TRP A 75 -4.30 15.18 -2.06
CA TRP A 75 -4.35 14.68 -0.70
C TRP A 75 -3.06 15.02 0.06
N GLU A 76 -2.96 16.27 0.51
CA GLU A 76 -1.77 16.88 1.14
C GLU A 76 -1.36 16.26 2.50
N ILE A 77 -2.05 15.23 2.98
CA ILE A 77 -1.87 14.68 4.33
C ILE A 77 -0.78 13.62 4.44
N THR A 78 -0.22 13.12 3.32
CA THR A 78 0.71 11.98 3.36
C THR A 78 2.04 12.32 4.04
N GLU A 79 2.64 13.48 3.75
CA GLU A 79 3.85 13.96 4.42
C GLU A 79 3.59 14.31 5.91
N PRO A 80 2.54 15.07 6.27
CA PRO A 80 2.17 15.27 7.68
C PRO A 80 1.97 13.98 8.48
N LEU A 81 1.40 12.93 7.86
CA LEU A 81 1.22 11.63 8.50
C LEU A 81 2.53 10.88 8.72
N TYR A 82 3.46 10.88 7.76
CA TYR A 82 4.81 10.34 7.94
C TYR A 82 5.48 10.93 9.18
N ASP A 83 5.38 12.24 9.31
CA ASP A 83 5.94 13.01 10.40
C ASP A 83 5.24 12.72 11.74
N PHE A 84 3.92 12.59 11.71
CA PHE A 84 3.12 12.17 12.86
C PHE A 84 3.49 10.76 13.33
N TYR A 85 3.68 9.79 12.43
CA TYR A 85 4.06 8.42 12.77
C TYR A 85 5.43 8.37 13.46
N LYS A 86 6.40 9.14 13.00
CA LYS A 86 7.70 9.27 13.67
C LYS A 86 7.56 9.79 15.10
N ARG A 87 6.85 10.91 15.28
CA ARG A 87 6.75 11.58 16.58
C ARG A 87 5.86 10.85 17.58
N LYS A 88 4.70 10.36 17.15
CA LYS A 88 3.67 9.80 18.03
C LYS A 88 3.84 8.30 18.25
N HIS A 89 4.29 7.58 17.24
CA HIS A 89 4.39 6.12 17.26
C HIS A 89 5.83 5.60 17.28
N GLY A 90 6.83 6.49 17.27
CA GLY A 90 8.24 6.12 17.33
C GLY A 90 8.68 5.28 16.13
N ILE A 91 8.04 5.45 14.97
CA ILE A 91 8.42 4.72 13.75
C ILE A 91 9.77 5.24 13.27
N ARG A 92 10.72 4.33 13.05
CA ARG A 92 11.97 4.62 12.36
C ARG A 92 11.80 4.23 10.90
N PHE A 93 11.92 5.22 10.02
CA PHE A 93 11.81 5.00 8.59
C PHE A 93 13.19 4.90 7.95
N SER A 94 13.37 3.86 7.13
CA SER A 94 14.47 3.75 6.18
C SER A 94 14.01 4.20 4.80
N GLU A 95 14.81 5.00 4.11
CA GLU A 95 14.45 5.51 2.79
C GLU A 95 14.59 4.42 1.72
N VAL A 96 13.64 4.36 0.80
CA VAL A 96 13.67 3.55 -0.42
C VAL A 96 13.60 4.49 -1.61
N LYS A 97 14.59 4.42 -2.51
CA LYS A 97 14.78 5.44 -3.55
C LYS A 97 14.34 5.01 -4.93
N THR A 98 14.27 3.70 -5.17
CA THR A 98 14.02 3.15 -6.51
C THR A 98 13.03 2.00 -6.46
N ALA A 99 12.35 1.76 -7.58
CA ALA A 99 11.50 0.60 -7.73
C ALA A 99 12.26 -0.73 -7.63
N ASP A 100 13.50 -0.79 -8.11
CA ASP A 100 14.37 -1.97 -7.97
C ASP A 100 14.66 -2.31 -6.50
N GLU A 101 14.96 -1.29 -5.69
CA GLU A 101 15.15 -1.44 -4.24
C GLU A 101 13.86 -1.85 -3.54
N ALA A 102 12.72 -1.23 -3.88
CA ALA A 102 11.42 -1.58 -3.32
C ALA A 102 11.06 -3.04 -3.60
N LEU A 103 11.24 -3.51 -4.83
CA LEU A 103 11.02 -4.91 -5.21
C LEU A 103 12.00 -5.85 -4.51
N GLY A 104 13.27 -5.45 -4.32
CA GLY A 104 14.23 -6.24 -3.55
C GLY A 104 13.81 -6.44 -2.09
N LEU A 105 13.22 -5.41 -1.47
CA LEU A 105 12.77 -5.46 -0.07
C LEU A 105 11.42 -6.20 0.09
N PHE A 106 10.49 -5.95 -0.82
CA PHE A 106 9.07 -6.30 -0.65
C PHE A 106 8.51 -7.25 -1.72
N GLY A 107 9.25 -7.57 -2.78
CA GLY A 107 8.81 -8.44 -3.87
C GLY A 107 8.34 -9.81 -3.39
N ARG A 108 8.86 -10.31 -2.25
CA ARG A 108 8.41 -11.54 -1.60
C ARG A 108 6.91 -11.57 -1.21
N TYR A 109 6.26 -10.41 -1.12
CA TYR A 109 4.83 -10.31 -0.84
C TYR A 109 3.96 -10.40 -2.11
N ALA A 110 4.57 -10.31 -3.29
CA ALA A 110 3.93 -10.56 -4.57
C ALA A 110 4.23 -11.98 -5.06
N LYS A 111 3.22 -12.65 -5.61
CA LYS A 111 3.35 -13.96 -6.28
C LYS A 111 3.68 -13.81 -7.77
N GLY A 112 3.47 -12.63 -8.33
CA GLY A 112 3.65 -12.36 -9.74
C GLY A 112 3.23 -10.94 -10.12
N TYR A 113 2.96 -10.73 -11.40
CA TYR A 113 2.52 -9.44 -11.93
C TYR A 113 1.37 -9.59 -12.93
N VAL A 114 0.58 -8.53 -13.08
CA VAL A 114 -0.47 -8.39 -14.09
C VAL A 114 -0.17 -7.19 -14.97
N ILE A 115 -0.23 -7.39 -16.28
CA ILE A 115 -0.02 -6.32 -17.27
C ILE A 115 -1.35 -5.65 -17.56
N TRP A 116 -1.45 -4.33 -17.35
CA TRP A 116 -2.60 -3.53 -17.82
C TRP A 116 -2.30 -2.85 -19.15
N ASP A 117 -3.36 -2.50 -19.89
CA ASP A 117 -3.29 -1.90 -21.21
C ASP A 117 -3.34 -0.36 -21.11
N LYS A 118 -2.25 0.33 -21.49
CA LYS A 118 -2.17 1.80 -21.47
C LYS A 118 -3.19 2.45 -22.41
N GLU A 119 -3.55 1.78 -23.50
CA GLU A 119 -4.53 2.27 -24.48
C GLU A 119 -5.97 2.17 -23.96
N ILE A 120 -6.20 1.35 -22.92
CA ILE A 120 -7.51 1.11 -22.33
C ILE A 120 -7.40 1.30 -20.82
N GLY A 121 -7.47 2.55 -20.37
CA GLY A 121 -7.26 2.94 -18.97
C GLY A 121 -8.09 2.14 -17.94
N THR A 122 -9.32 1.74 -18.31
CA THR A 122 -10.19 0.87 -17.49
C THR A 122 -9.52 -0.46 -17.09
N THR A 123 -8.59 -0.99 -17.90
CA THR A 123 -7.87 -2.22 -17.57
C THR A 123 -6.96 -2.09 -16.34
N SER A 124 -6.55 -0.87 -15.95
CA SER A 124 -5.83 -0.64 -14.70
C SER A 124 -6.65 -1.04 -13.47
N ASN A 125 -7.95 -0.70 -13.43
CA ASN A 125 -8.85 -1.09 -12.36
C ASN A 125 -9.07 -2.61 -12.33
N VAL A 126 -9.22 -3.24 -13.50
CA VAL A 126 -9.27 -4.71 -13.59
C VAL A 126 -7.97 -5.33 -13.05
N ALA A 127 -6.81 -4.76 -13.39
CA ALA A 127 -5.51 -5.20 -12.90
C ALA A 127 -5.37 -5.02 -11.38
N PHE A 128 -5.88 -3.93 -10.79
CA PHE A 128 -5.89 -3.75 -9.33
C PHE A 128 -6.79 -4.77 -8.62
N THR A 129 -7.93 -5.13 -9.22
CA THR A 129 -8.79 -6.22 -8.72
C THR A 129 -8.01 -7.54 -8.72
N ILE A 130 -7.36 -7.88 -9.85
CA ILE A 130 -6.53 -9.09 -9.98
C ILE A 130 -5.38 -9.05 -8.96
N SER A 131 -4.72 -7.91 -8.79
CA SER A 131 -3.63 -7.69 -7.83
C SER A 131 -4.04 -8.07 -6.40
N GLY A 132 -5.20 -7.60 -5.94
CA GLY A 132 -5.72 -7.93 -4.62
C GLY A 132 -5.99 -9.43 -4.44
N LEU A 133 -6.58 -10.06 -5.45
CA LEU A 133 -6.97 -11.48 -5.41
C LEU A 133 -5.79 -12.43 -5.53
N GLU A 134 -4.89 -12.17 -6.47
CA GLU A 134 -3.79 -13.07 -6.84
C GLU A 134 -2.46 -12.73 -6.18
N ASN A 135 -2.38 -11.59 -5.48
CA ASN A 135 -1.14 -11.03 -4.92
C ASN A 135 -0.16 -10.66 -6.03
N ALA A 136 -0.64 -9.92 -7.02
CA ALA A 136 0.15 -9.48 -8.18
C ALA A 136 0.57 -8.01 -8.00
N VAL A 137 1.74 -7.61 -8.47
CA VAL A 137 1.98 -6.18 -8.75
C VAL A 137 1.37 -5.80 -10.10
N VAL A 138 0.91 -4.56 -10.23
CA VAL A 138 0.32 -4.04 -11.48
C VAL A 138 1.40 -3.33 -12.29
N VAL A 139 1.59 -3.71 -13.55
CA VAL A 139 2.67 -3.19 -14.41
C VAL A 139 2.19 -2.90 -15.83
N THR A 140 2.93 -2.06 -16.56
CA THR A 140 2.91 -2.02 -18.03
C THR A 140 4.05 -2.88 -18.58
N GLU A 141 4.05 -3.09 -19.90
CA GLU A 141 5.07 -3.88 -20.60
C GLU A 141 6.51 -3.43 -20.33
N ASP A 142 6.73 -2.13 -20.16
CA ASP A 142 8.06 -1.54 -19.94
C ASP A 142 8.69 -1.96 -18.60
N LEU A 143 7.87 -2.35 -17.63
CA LEU A 143 8.31 -2.78 -16.30
C LEU A 143 8.48 -4.30 -16.19
N VAL A 144 8.10 -5.08 -17.21
CA VAL A 144 8.23 -6.54 -17.22
C VAL A 144 9.67 -6.99 -16.93
N PRO A 145 10.73 -6.44 -17.59
CA PRO A 145 12.10 -6.83 -17.28
C PRO A 145 12.49 -6.60 -15.82
N LEU A 146 11.96 -5.53 -15.20
CA LEU A 146 12.25 -5.20 -13.81
C LEU A 146 11.59 -6.21 -12.85
N VAL A 147 10.31 -6.53 -13.03
CA VAL A 147 9.62 -7.48 -12.14
C VAL A 147 10.10 -8.92 -12.33
N GLU A 148 10.46 -9.32 -13.55
CA GLU A 148 11.03 -10.64 -13.83
C GLU A 148 12.46 -10.78 -13.26
N LYS A 149 13.25 -9.70 -13.24
CA LYS A 149 14.54 -9.67 -12.52
C LYS A 149 14.39 -10.03 -11.04
N HIS A 150 13.27 -9.67 -10.42
CA HIS A 150 12.92 -10.01 -9.04
C HIS A 150 12.17 -11.35 -8.89
N GLY A 151 12.10 -12.14 -9.96
CA GLY A 151 11.54 -13.50 -9.95
C GLY A 151 10.01 -13.55 -9.96
N LEU A 152 9.33 -12.43 -10.20
CA LEU A 152 7.88 -12.39 -10.33
C LEU A 152 7.47 -12.98 -11.69
N LYS A 153 6.38 -13.77 -11.69
CA LYS A 153 5.87 -14.44 -12.88
C LYS A 153 4.63 -13.72 -13.41
N LEU A 154 4.40 -13.81 -14.72
CA LEU A 154 3.15 -13.36 -15.32
C LEU A 154 1.96 -14.12 -14.72
N ILE A 155 1.00 -13.38 -14.16
CA ILE A 155 -0.27 -13.90 -13.68
C ILE A 155 -1.34 -13.68 -14.75
N ASP A 156 -1.41 -12.47 -15.31
CA ASP A 156 -2.37 -12.15 -16.35
C ASP A 156 -1.87 -11.00 -17.25
N ASP A 157 -2.33 -10.97 -18.51
CA ASP A 157 -1.98 -9.94 -19.49
C ASP A 157 -3.25 -9.37 -20.12
N LEU A 158 -3.59 -8.13 -19.78
CA LEU A 158 -4.82 -7.46 -20.23
C LEU A 158 -4.65 -6.73 -21.57
N ARG A 159 -3.45 -6.65 -22.13
CA ARG A 159 -3.19 -5.92 -23.38
C ARG A 159 -4.00 -6.49 -24.52
N GLY A 160 -4.71 -5.61 -25.24
CA GLY A 160 -5.56 -5.95 -26.38
C GLY A 160 -6.82 -6.78 -26.05
N ARG A 161 -7.01 -7.20 -24.79
CA ARG A 161 -8.13 -8.07 -24.38
C ARG A 161 -9.49 -7.42 -24.59
N TYR A 162 -9.53 -6.10 -24.40
CA TYR A 162 -10.76 -5.31 -24.37
C TYR A 162 -10.83 -4.29 -25.51
N THR A 163 -10.03 -4.44 -26.55
CA THR A 163 -10.05 -3.54 -27.71
C THR A 163 -11.45 -3.46 -28.30
N GLY A 164 -11.97 -2.23 -28.42
CA GLY A 164 -13.31 -1.95 -28.96
C GLY A 164 -14.48 -2.25 -28.01
N GLN A 165 -14.22 -2.60 -26.75
CA GLN A 165 -15.26 -2.80 -25.74
C GLN A 165 -15.55 -1.52 -24.95
N THR A 166 -16.80 -1.34 -24.53
CA THR A 166 -17.19 -0.23 -23.64
C THR A 166 -16.79 -0.53 -22.20
N HIS A 167 -16.71 0.50 -21.35
CA HIS A 167 -16.45 0.33 -19.92
C HIS A 167 -17.44 -0.64 -19.26
N ALA A 168 -18.73 -0.56 -19.61
CA ALA A 168 -19.76 -1.47 -19.13
C ALA A 168 -19.48 -2.94 -19.49
N GLN A 169 -19.01 -3.21 -20.72
CA GLN A 169 -18.65 -4.57 -21.15
C GLN A 169 -17.42 -5.10 -20.39
N ILE A 170 -16.40 -4.25 -20.20
CA ILE A 170 -15.18 -4.61 -19.48
C ILE A 170 -15.52 -4.93 -18.02
N TYR A 171 -16.28 -4.07 -17.34
CA TYR A 171 -16.67 -4.30 -15.96
C TYR A 171 -17.66 -5.46 -15.80
N ALA A 172 -18.55 -5.72 -16.77
CA ALA A 172 -19.40 -6.90 -16.75
C ALA A 172 -18.57 -8.19 -16.80
N ASP A 173 -17.56 -8.26 -17.68
CA ASP A 173 -16.61 -9.38 -17.73
C ASP A 173 -15.81 -9.52 -16.42
N ALA A 174 -15.29 -8.41 -15.88
CA ALA A 174 -14.57 -8.41 -14.62
C ALA A 174 -15.46 -8.85 -13.44
N ILE A 175 -16.72 -8.43 -13.40
CA ILE A 175 -17.70 -8.88 -12.39
C ILE A 175 -17.89 -10.39 -12.49
N ASN A 176 -18.14 -10.92 -13.70
CA ASN A 176 -18.35 -12.35 -13.91
C ASN A 176 -17.15 -13.20 -13.49
N LYS A 177 -15.93 -12.69 -13.64
CA LYS A 177 -14.69 -13.43 -13.34
C LYS A 177 -14.23 -13.31 -11.89
N TYR A 178 -14.45 -12.17 -11.24
CA TYR A 178 -13.72 -11.82 -10.02
C TYR A 178 -14.61 -11.46 -8.82
N TRP A 179 -15.86 -11.06 -9.05
CA TRP A 179 -16.73 -10.47 -8.03
C TRP A 179 -17.05 -11.42 -6.86
N ASP A 180 -17.15 -12.71 -7.14
CA ASP A 180 -17.41 -13.76 -6.16
C ASP A 180 -16.26 -13.93 -5.15
N ARG A 181 -15.04 -13.59 -5.55
CA ARG A 181 -13.82 -13.66 -4.74
C ARG A 181 -13.45 -12.34 -4.08
N CYS A 182 -14.05 -11.24 -4.50
CA CYS A 182 -13.82 -9.92 -3.95
C CYS A 182 -14.47 -9.75 -2.57
N ASN A 183 -13.96 -8.76 -1.82
CA ASN A 183 -14.61 -8.23 -0.63
C ASN A 183 -16.05 -7.82 -0.94
N ARG A 184 -16.97 -8.16 -0.04
CA ARG A 184 -18.41 -7.95 -0.21
C ARG A 184 -18.95 -6.75 0.57
N ASP A 185 -18.18 -6.23 1.51
CA ASP A 185 -18.55 -5.12 2.38
C ASP A 185 -18.01 -3.78 1.85
N LYS A 186 -17.05 -3.83 0.94
CA LYS A 186 -16.31 -2.66 0.43
C LYS A 186 -16.04 -2.80 -1.06
N ILE A 187 -16.17 -1.70 -1.78
CA ILE A 187 -15.78 -1.56 -3.19
C ILE A 187 -14.87 -0.34 -3.33
N MET A 188 -13.98 -0.36 -4.31
CA MET A 188 -13.08 0.76 -4.59
C MET A 188 -13.51 1.47 -5.86
N LEU A 189 -13.97 2.71 -5.71
CA LEU A 189 -14.13 3.63 -6.83
C LEU A 189 -12.77 4.28 -7.14
N MET A 190 -12.22 3.97 -8.31
CA MET A 190 -11.00 4.55 -8.84
C MET A 190 -11.29 5.16 -10.21
N GLY A 191 -11.39 6.48 -10.26
CA GLY A 191 -11.71 7.22 -11.48
C GLY A 191 -11.67 8.73 -11.25
N GLY A 192 -12.18 9.49 -12.21
CA GLY A 192 -12.36 10.95 -12.08
C GLY A 192 -11.22 11.81 -12.64
N HIS A 193 -10.30 11.21 -13.38
CA HIS A 193 -9.32 11.94 -14.20
C HIS A 193 -9.36 11.42 -15.64
N ARG A 194 -9.38 12.33 -16.62
CA ARG A 194 -9.44 11.97 -18.05
C ARG A 194 -8.07 12.04 -18.70
N GLY A 195 -7.91 11.27 -19.77
CA GLY A 195 -6.73 11.30 -20.62
C GLY A 195 -5.55 10.55 -20.01
N GLN A 196 -4.34 11.02 -20.28
CA GLN A 196 -3.11 10.33 -19.94
C GLN A 196 -2.65 10.53 -18.50
N VAL A 197 -3.50 11.01 -17.60
CA VAL A 197 -3.13 11.22 -16.19
C VAL A 197 -4.01 10.36 -15.30
N MET A 198 -3.39 9.61 -14.40
CA MET A 198 -4.10 8.78 -13.43
C MET A 198 -3.39 8.82 -12.08
N GLN A 199 -4.18 8.93 -11.01
CA GLN A 199 -3.67 9.10 -9.65
C GLN A 199 -4.24 8.03 -8.71
N PRO A 200 -3.78 6.76 -8.80
CA PRO A 200 -4.41 5.65 -8.10
C PRO A 200 -4.02 5.55 -6.61
N ALA A 201 -3.96 6.67 -5.89
CA ALA A 201 -3.32 6.77 -4.57
C ALA A 201 -3.91 5.85 -3.48
N MET A 202 -5.20 5.52 -3.56
CA MET A 202 -5.88 4.63 -2.60
C MET A 202 -5.88 3.15 -3.02
N ALA A 203 -5.25 2.81 -4.15
CA ALA A 203 -5.31 1.45 -4.67
C ALA A 203 -4.61 0.43 -3.77
N ASP A 204 -3.59 0.84 -3.02
CA ASP A 204 -2.94 0.01 -2.01
C ASP A 204 -3.93 -0.54 -0.97
N TRP A 205 -4.86 0.30 -0.48
CA TRP A 205 -5.88 -0.11 0.47
C TRP A 205 -6.90 -1.06 -0.15
N GLY A 206 -7.34 -0.79 -1.39
CA GLY A 206 -8.25 -1.70 -2.09
C GLY A 206 -7.63 -3.08 -2.35
N ILE A 207 -6.34 -3.12 -2.72
CA ILE A 207 -5.57 -4.36 -2.94
C ILE A 207 -5.37 -5.12 -1.64
N ARG A 208 -5.04 -4.40 -0.55
CA ARG A 208 -4.95 -4.98 0.80
C ARG A 208 -6.24 -5.69 1.17
N GLU A 209 -7.38 -5.02 0.97
CA GLU A 209 -8.71 -5.47 1.39
C GLU A 209 -9.41 -6.38 0.38
N LYS A 210 -8.78 -6.66 -0.77
CA LYS A 210 -9.32 -7.46 -1.89
C LYS A 210 -10.64 -6.91 -2.44
N MET A 211 -10.74 -5.58 -2.56
CA MET A 211 -11.93 -4.93 -3.10
C MET A 211 -12.03 -5.13 -4.61
N PHE A 212 -13.25 -5.05 -5.13
CA PHE A 212 -13.45 -4.85 -6.56
C PHE A 212 -13.21 -3.38 -6.91
N PHE A 213 -12.38 -3.15 -7.92
CA PHE A 213 -12.05 -1.82 -8.42
C PHE A 213 -12.91 -1.48 -9.63
N HIS A 214 -13.50 -0.30 -9.61
CA HIS A 214 -14.34 0.15 -10.69
C HIS A 214 -14.28 1.66 -10.87
N GLU A 215 -14.75 2.11 -12.02
CA GLU A 215 -15.05 3.51 -12.30
C GLU A 215 -16.54 3.59 -12.65
N LEU A 216 -17.30 4.32 -11.84
CA LEU A 216 -18.65 4.74 -12.21
C LEU A 216 -18.53 6.13 -12.83
N SER A 217 -18.04 6.18 -14.07
CA SER A 217 -18.13 7.41 -14.84
C SER A 217 -19.61 7.68 -15.10
N ALA A 218 -20.07 8.87 -14.70
CA ALA A 218 -21.39 9.38 -15.08
C ALA A 218 -21.32 10.11 -16.43
N ASP A 219 -20.22 9.96 -17.18
CA ASP A 219 -20.08 10.53 -18.52
C ASP A 219 -20.94 9.75 -19.53
N PRO A 220 -21.89 10.40 -20.22
CA PRO A 220 -22.65 9.78 -21.30
C PRO A 220 -21.80 9.18 -22.43
N GLU A 221 -20.56 9.66 -22.63
CA GLU A 221 -19.63 9.12 -23.65
C GLU A 221 -18.96 7.81 -23.22
N GLU A 222 -18.93 7.53 -21.92
CA GLU A 222 -18.30 6.35 -21.31
C GLU A 222 -19.32 5.34 -20.75
N ALA A 223 -20.62 5.66 -20.88
CA ALA A 223 -21.76 4.87 -20.39
C ALA A 223 -22.08 3.64 -21.25
#